data_AF-A0A4R2G6N1-F1
#
_entry.id   AF-A0A4R2G6N1-F1
#
_cell.length_a   1.000
_cell.length_b   1.000
_cell.length_c   1.000
_cell.angle_alpha   90.00
_cell.angle_beta   90.00
_cell.angle_gamma   90.00
#
_symmetry.space_group_name_H-M   'P 1'
#
loop_
_entity.id
_entity.type
_entity.pdbx_description
1 polymer ?
#
loop_
_entity_poly.entity_id
_entity_poly.type
_entity_poly.pdbx_seq_one_letter_code
_entity_poly.pdbx_strand_id
1 'polypeptide(L)'
;MMQNIPLARKIRFAIAVVVYLLTVIWIGNFWLLFGLAVIFDIYITKKVPWDFLKRTKDGKKPAAWLEWIDALVFALVAVYIINIFLFQNYKIPTSSLEKTMLVGDHLFVSKLSYGPRMPMTPIAFPLVQNTFPIVNSPSFTKWPKWDYKRLKGFGKVERDDIVVFNFPTGDTVAVYRTNPDYYITIYELGRNQINQNPSLLEGRQFDSEYELRMFINDLGRKIVYNNPSEFGKVLYRPVDRRDNYVKRCVALPGDVFEIRSNQIYINGEAVENPETLQHNHHVITDGTRLNQRFFERLEISQDDVRDGGIGPHYVLPLTESMVETIETYNFVESIRIDEHRNTRGIEQVFPYSRNFPWSRDNYGPLTIPAKGETVELTLENLLLYERIITAYEGNSLHVADGTIFINNEPANSYTFEMDYYFMLGDNRHKSADSRYWGFVPEDHIVGRPILVWLSLNKDKGFPSNIRWNRFFKVVKGD
;
A
#
# COMPACT_ATOMS: atom_id res chain seq x y z
N MET A 1 -32.03 20.66 -40.67
CA MET A 1 -30.75 21.07 -40.03
C MET A 1 -29.62 20.04 -40.06
N MET A 2 -29.84 18.74 -40.32
CA MET A 2 -28.76 17.72 -40.33
C MET A 2 -28.01 17.52 -41.67
N GLN A 3 -28.43 18.18 -42.76
CA GLN A 3 -27.92 17.88 -44.12
C GLN A 3 -26.54 18.49 -44.46
N ASN A 4 -26.04 19.49 -43.72
CA ASN A 4 -24.76 20.18 -44.01
C ASN A 4 -23.58 19.77 -43.11
N ILE A 5 -23.65 18.63 -42.42
CA ILE A 5 -22.57 18.18 -41.53
C ILE A 5 -21.56 17.34 -42.33
N PRO A 6 -20.25 17.71 -42.34
CA PRO A 6 -19.22 16.96 -43.06
C PRO A 6 -19.15 15.49 -42.64
N LEU A 7 -18.93 14.59 -43.60
CA LEU A 7 -18.84 13.14 -43.35
C LEU A 7 -17.80 12.79 -42.28
N ALA A 8 -16.61 13.39 -42.34
CA ALA A 8 -15.56 13.19 -41.35
C ALA A 8 -16.02 13.49 -39.91
N ARG A 9 -16.91 14.47 -39.72
CA ARG A 9 -17.45 14.81 -38.40
C ARG A 9 -18.45 13.76 -37.91
N LYS A 10 -19.30 13.24 -38.81
CA LYS A 10 -20.22 12.14 -38.52
C LYS A 10 -19.47 10.87 -38.13
N ILE A 11 -18.37 10.55 -38.82
CA ILE A 11 -17.51 9.42 -38.49
C ILE A 11 -16.89 9.57 -37.10
N ARG A 12 -16.28 10.73 -36.80
CA ARG A 12 -15.71 11.00 -35.47
C ARG A 12 -16.76 10.92 -34.36
N PHE A 13 -17.96 11.43 -34.60
CA PHE A 13 -19.09 11.30 -33.69
C PHE A 13 -19.46 9.83 -33.44
N ALA A 14 -19.62 9.04 -34.51
CA ALA A 14 -19.95 7.62 -34.39
C ALA A 14 -18.88 6.85 -33.59
N ILE A 15 -17.60 7.10 -33.86
CA ILE A 15 -16.49 6.51 -33.10
C ILE A 15 -16.58 6.92 -31.62
N ALA A 16 -16.77 8.20 -31.34
CA ALA A 16 -16.88 8.70 -29.96
C ALA A 16 -18.06 8.07 -29.21
N VAL A 17 -19.22 7.92 -29.87
CA VAL A 17 -20.39 7.25 -29.29
C VAL A 17 -20.10 5.79 -29.00
N VAL A 18 -19.49 5.04 -29.93
CA VAL A 18 -19.15 3.63 -29.72
C VAL A 18 -18.19 3.47 -28.55
N VAL A 19 -17.09 4.25 -28.52
CA VAL A 19 -16.11 4.22 -27.42
C VAL A 19 -16.76 4.58 -26.09
N TYR A 20 -17.62 5.59 -26.07
CA TYR A 20 -18.34 6.00 -24.86
C TYR A 20 -19.30 4.91 -24.38
N LEU A 21 -20.11 4.32 -25.26
CA LEU A 21 -21.01 3.23 -24.91
C LEU A 21 -20.25 2.02 -24.34
N LEU A 22 -19.13 1.63 -24.95
CA LEU A 22 -18.26 0.58 -24.40
C LEU A 22 -17.74 0.93 -23.01
N THR A 23 -17.39 2.21 -22.79
CA THR A 23 -16.94 2.70 -21.48
C THR A 23 -18.07 2.67 -20.44
N VAL A 24 -19.28 3.07 -20.81
CA VAL A 24 -20.47 3.00 -19.93
C VAL A 24 -20.80 1.57 -19.55
N ILE A 25 -20.75 0.65 -20.52
CA ILE A 25 -20.95 -0.80 -20.29
C ILE A 25 -19.87 -1.33 -19.34
N TRP A 26 -18.61 -0.99 -19.57
CA TRP A 26 -17.49 -1.43 -18.74
C TRP A 26 -17.55 -0.89 -17.31
N ILE A 27 -17.91 0.38 -17.13
CA ILE A 27 -18.15 0.98 -15.81
C ILE A 27 -19.40 0.38 -15.15
N GLY A 28 -20.38 -0.06 -15.95
CA GLY A 28 -21.66 -0.59 -15.48
C GLY A 28 -22.52 0.47 -14.79
N ASN A 29 -22.40 1.74 -15.17
CA ASN A 29 -23.22 2.84 -14.65
C ASN A 29 -23.97 3.52 -15.79
N PHE A 30 -25.20 3.10 -16.05
CA PHE A 30 -26.01 3.57 -17.16
C PHE A 30 -26.51 5.02 -17.03
N TRP A 31 -26.40 5.66 -15.85
CA TRP A 31 -26.62 7.11 -15.74
C TRP A 31 -25.65 7.91 -16.61
N LEU A 32 -24.49 7.35 -16.93
CA LEU A 32 -23.56 7.97 -17.87
C LEU A 32 -24.14 8.08 -19.29
N LEU A 33 -25.21 7.36 -19.65
CA LEU A 33 -25.84 7.51 -20.98
C LEU A 33 -26.31 8.94 -21.28
N PHE A 34 -26.61 9.76 -20.26
CA PHE A 34 -26.89 11.19 -20.45
C PHE A 34 -25.72 11.96 -21.09
N GLY A 35 -24.49 11.47 -20.92
CA GLY A 35 -23.30 12.01 -21.60
C GLY A 35 -23.35 11.87 -23.13
N LEU A 36 -24.20 11.01 -23.69
CA LEU A 36 -24.44 10.96 -25.14
C LEU A 36 -25.04 12.26 -25.67
N ALA A 37 -25.87 12.95 -24.88
CA ALA A 37 -26.40 14.27 -25.25
C ALA A 37 -25.28 15.31 -25.34
N VAL A 38 -24.30 15.22 -24.42
CA VAL A 38 -23.09 16.06 -24.43
C VAL A 38 -22.24 15.76 -25.64
N ILE A 39 -21.95 14.48 -25.93
CA ILE A 39 -21.19 14.07 -27.13
C ILE A 39 -21.92 14.50 -28.41
N PHE A 40 -23.24 14.33 -28.47
CA PHE A 40 -24.05 14.79 -29.59
C PHE A 40 -23.95 16.31 -29.78
N ASP A 41 -23.98 17.10 -28.71
CA ASP A 41 -23.78 18.54 -28.84
C ASP A 41 -22.34 18.91 -29.22
N ILE A 42 -21.34 18.23 -28.67
CA ILE A 42 -19.92 18.43 -29.03
C ILE A 42 -19.68 18.19 -30.51
N TYR A 43 -20.34 17.24 -31.18
CA TYR A 43 -20.05 16.94 -32.59
C TYR A 43 -21.12 17.43 -33.57
N ILE A 44 -22.40 17.44 -33.20
CA ILE A 44 -23.53 17.66 -34.11
C ILE A 44 -24.14 19.04 -33.92
N THR A 45 -24.71 19.34 -32.76
CA THR A 45 -25.53 20.56 -32.58
C THR A 45 -24.71 21.80 -32.22
N LYS A 46 -23.58 21.65 -31.53
CA LYS A 46 -22.66 22.75 -31.14
C LYS A 46 -23.38 23.93 -30.46
N LYS A 47 -24.49 23.69 -29.75
CA LYS A 47 -25.27 24.73 -29.06
C LYS A 47 -24.53 25.22 -27.83
N VAL A 48 -23.87 24.32 -27.11
CA VAL A 48 -23.08 24.65 -25.93
C VAL A 48 -21.62 24.86 -26.35
N PRO A 49 -21.00 25.98 -25.95
CA PRO A 49 -19.59 26.21 -26.16
C PRO A 49 -18.76 25.42 -25.15
N TRP A 50 -18.53 24.13 -25.40
CA TRP A 50 -17.77 23.22 -24.52
C TRP A 50 -16.27 23.55 -24.32
N ASP A 51 -15.77 24.65 -24.89
CA ASP A 51 -14.43 25.13 -24.54
C ASP A 51 -14.63 26.03 -23.30
N PHE A 52 -14.01 25.70 -22.15
CA PHE A 52 -14.42 26.23 -20.85
C PHE A 52 -14.25 27.75 -20.71
N LEU A 53 -13.43 28.35 -21.58
CA LEU A 53 -13.14 29.79 -21.61
C LEU A 53 -13.29 30.34 -23.04
N LYS A 54 -14.52 30.47 -23.56
CA LYS A 54 -14.73 31.04 -24.90
C LYS A 54 -14.68 32.57 -24.97
N ARG A 55 -14.19 32.99 -26.15
CA ARG A 55 -14.40 34.26 -26.87
C ARG A 55 -15.62 35.02 -26.34
N THR A 56 -15.39 36.29 -26.01
CA THR A 56 -16.46 37.21 -25.62
C THR A 56 -17.59 37.17 -26.64
N LYS A 57 -18.82 37.48 -26.22
CA LYS A 57 -20.00 37.55 -27.11
C LYS A 57 -19.76 38.40 -28.37
N ASP A 58 -18.74 39.26 -28.35
CA ASP A 58 -18.32 40.15 -29.44
C ASP A 58 -17.40 39.50 -30.49
N GLY A 59 -17.13 38.19 -30.42
CA GLY A 59 -16.30 37.48 -31.40
C GLY A 59 -14.79 37.77 -31.32
N LYS A 60 -14.35 38.58 -30.35
CA LYS A 60 -12.92 38.83 -30.09
C LYS A 60 -12.28 37.56 -29.52
N LYS A 61 -11.08 37.24 -30.01
CA LYS A 61 -10.26 36.17 -29.42
C LYS A 61 -10.05 36.47 -27.93
N PRO A 62 -10.24 35.49 -27.01
CA PRO A 62 -9.89 35.69 -25.62
C PRO A 62 -8.39 36.00 -25.53
N ALA A 63 -7.99 36.65 -24.44
CA ALA A 63 -6.58 36.86 -24.19
C ALA A 63 -5.84 35.52 -24.19
N ALA A 64 -4.64 35.47 -24.76
CA ALA A 64 -3.90 34.21 -24.97
C ALA A 64 -3.76 33.37 -23.69
N TRP A 65 -3.64 34.01 -22.52
CA TRP A 65 -3.55 33.33 -21.22
C TRP A 65 -4.81 32.53 -20.86
N LEU A 66 -6.00 32.92 -21.32
CA LEU A 66 -7.23 32.16 -21.12
C LEU A 66 -7.26 30.87 -21.95
N GLU A 67 -6.72 30.90 -23.19
CA GLU A 67 -6.57 29.69 -24.01
C GLU A 67 -5.58 28.70 -23.37
N TRP A 68 -4.51 29.21 -22.75
CA TRP A 68 -3.58 28.40 -21.95
C TRP A 68 -4.25 27.76 -20.72
N ILE A 69 -5.14 28.49 -20.03
CA ILE A 69 -5.89 27.93 -18.90
C ILE A 69 -6.83 26.82 -19.37
N ASP A 70 -7.56 27.02 -20.46
CA ASP A 70 -8.48 26.01 -21.01
C ASP A 70 -7.71 24.73 -21.38
N ALA A 71 -6.58 24.87 -22.08
CA ALA A 71 -5.69 23.75 -22.41
C ALA A 71 -5.16 23.04 -21.16
N LEU A 72 -4.79 23.79 -20.12
CA LEU A 72 -4.32 23.25 -18.85
C LEU A 72 -5.42 22.47 -18.12
N VAL A 73 -6.64 23.02 -18.04
CA VAL A 73 -7.79 22.35 -17.41
C VAL A 73 -8.11 21.04 -18.15
N PHE A 74 -8.16 21.07 -19.47
CA PHE A 74 -8.37 19.86 -20.28
C PHE A 74 -7.27 18.81 -20.02
N ALA A 75 -6.00 19.23 -20.02
CA ALA A 75 -4.88 18.34 -19.73
C ALA A 75 -4.98 17.73 -18.33
N LEU A 76 -5.35 18.51 -17.32
CA LEU A 76 -5.54 18.03 -15.94
C LEU A 76 -6.68 17.01 -15.83
N VAL A 77 -7.82 17.24 -16.51
CA VAL A 77 -8.94 16.29 -16.54
C VAL A 77 -8.52 15.00 -17.25
N ALA A 78 -7.83 15.09 -18.39
CA ALA A 78 -7.33 13.92 -19.11
C ALA A 78 -6.35 13.12 -18.24
N VAL A 79 -5.38 13.79 -17.61
CA VAL A 79 -4.42 13.17 -16.69
C VAL A 79 -5.12 12.54 -15.49
N TYR A 80 -6.16 13.17 -14.94
CA TYR A 80 -6.96 12.61 -13.86
C TYR A 80 -7.63 11.29 -14.27
N ILE A 81 -8.28 11.26 -15.44
CA ILE A 81 -8.93 10.04 -15.97
C ILE A 81 -7.90 8.94 -16.25
N ILE A 82 -6.77 9.29 -16.90
CA ILE A 82 -5.68 8.34 -17.17
C ILE A 82 -5.15 7.75 -15.86
N ASN A 83 -4.91 8.60 -14.86
CA ASN A 83 -4.41 8.17 -13.56
C ASN A 83 -5.43 7.31 -12.80
N ILE A 84 -6.74 7.52 -12.97
CA ILE A 84 -7.74 6.66 -12.33
C ILE A 84 -7.82 5.30 -12.99
N PHE A 85 -7.87 5.23 -14.33
CA PHE A 85 -8.28 4.02 -15.04
C PHE A 85 -7.16 3.24 -15.73
N LEU A 86 -6.06 3.90 -16.11
CA LEU A 86 -5.05 3.29 -16.98
C LEU A 86 -3.76 2.98 -16.23
N PHE A 87 -3.02 4.02 -15.85
CA PHE A 87 -1.74 3.85 -15.17
C PHE A 87 -1.40 5.08 -14.31
N GLN A 88 -0.52 4.89 -13.34
CA GLN A 88 -0.01 5.98 -12.51
C GLN A 88 1.48 5.78 -12.23
N ASN A 89 2.19 6.89 -12.05
CA ASN A 89 3.61 6.88 -11.70
C ASN A 89 3.81 6.81 -10.19
N TYR A 90 4.71 5.91 -9.76
CA TYR A 90 5.11 5.75 -8.37
C TYR A 90 6.62 5.77 -8.24
N LYS A 91 7.14 6.25 -7.10
CA LYS A 91 8.57 6.22 -6.78
C LYS A 91 8.81 5.26 -5.63
N ILE A 92 9.84 4.42 -5.72
CA ILE A 92 10.29 3.54 -4.64
C ILE A 92 11.11 4.36 -3.62
N PRO A 93 10.66 4.51 -2.36
CA PRO A 93 11.34 5.33 -1.38
C PRO A 93 12.31 4.54 -0.47
N THR A 94 12.12 3.23 -0.30
CA THR A 94 12.84 2.37 0.66
C THR A 94 13.39 1.10 0.03
N SER A 95 14.37 0.47 0.68
CA SER A 95 15.08 -0.74 0.24
C SER A 95 14.30 -2.05 0.45
N SER A 96 13.02 -1.98 0.79
CA SER A 96 12.20 -3.17 1.09
C SER A 96 12.02 -4.18 -0.06
N LEU A 97 12.24 -3.74 -1.30
CA LEU A 97 12.24 -4.57 -2.50
C LEU A 97 13.58 -4.48 -3.24
N GLU A 98 14.65 -4.08 -2.54
CA GLU A 98 15.98 -3.93 -3.14
C GLU A 98 16.39 -5.23 -3.86
N LYS A 99 17.24 -5.10 -4.90
CA LYS A 99 17.54 -6.12 -5.94
C LYS A 99 16.44 -6.33 -6.97
N THR A 100 15.18 -6.43 -6.56
CA THR A 100 14.04 -6.47 -7.49
C THR A 100 13.77 -5.07 -8.06
N MET A 101 13.49 -4.12 -7.17
CA MET A 101 13.30 -2.69 -7.46
C MET A 101 14.14 -1.84 -6.52
N LEU A 102 14.95 -0.97 -7.08
CA LEU A 102 15.90 -0.18 -6.30
C LEU A 102 15.25 1.08 -5.75
N VAL A 103 15.74 1.54 -4.60
CA VAL A 103 15.43 2.90 -4.10
C VAL A 103 15.67 3.93 -5.20
N GLY A 104 14.66 4.76 -5.45
CA GLY A 104 14.68 5.79 -6.49
C GLY A 104 14.25 5.33 -7.89
N ASP A 105 13.80 4.09 -8.05
CA ASP A 105 13.06 3.68 -9.24
C ASP A 105 11.71 4.39 -9.33
N HIS A 106 11.39 4.88 -10.53
CA HIS A 106 10.10 5.41 -10.91
C HIS A 106 9.39 4.41 -11.82
N LEU A 107 8.22 3.97 -11.36
CA LEU A 107 7.47 2.86 -11.93
C LEU A 107 6.24 3.38 -12.67
N PHE A 108 5.99 2.83 -13.86
CA PHE A 108 4.64 2.82 -14.43
C PHE A 108 3.87 1.64 -13.84
N VAL A 109 2.76 1.97 -13.18
CA VAL A 109 1.87 0.98 -12.57
C VAL A 109 0.58 0.90 -13.36
N SER A 110 0.33 -0.26 -13.95
CA SER A 110 -0.89 -0.58 -14.69
C SER A 110 -2.03 -0.85 -13.72
N LYS A 111 -3.09 -0.04 -13.81
CA LYS A 111 -4.35 -0.26 -13.09
C LYS A 111 -5.24 -1.27 -13.80
N LEU A 112 -5.07 -1.41 -15.11
CA LEU A 112 -5.81 -2.38 -15.92
C LEU A 112 -5.41 -3.84 -15.64
N SER A 113 -4.21 -4.09 -15.11
CA SER A 113 -3.74 -5.46 -14.83
C SER A 113 -4.69 -6.20 -13.89
N TYR A 114 -5.08 -5.58 -12.77
CA TYR A 114 -6.03 -6.15 -11.81
C TYR A 114 -7.44 -5.53 -11.92
N GLY A 115 -7.62 -4.60 -12.85
CA GLY A 115 -8.85 -3.83 -13.01
C GLY A 115 -8.84 -2.56 -12.15
N PRO A 116 -9.13 -1.39 -12.74
CA PRO A 116 -9.10 -0.13 -12.01
C PRO A 116 -10.27 -0.04 -11.04
N ARG A 117 -10.03 0.64 -9.92
CA ARG A 117 -11.06 0.94 -8.93
C ARG A 117 -11.80 2.21 -9.34
N MET A 118 -13.11 2.22 -9.14
CA MET A 118 -13.85 3.47 -9.09
C MET A 118 -13.34 4.32 -7.91
N PRO A 119 -13.15 5.63 -8.09
CA PRO A 119 -12.66 6.48 -7.02
C PRO A 119 -13.69 6.55 -5.88
N MET A 120 -13.29 6.18 -4.67
CA MET A 120 -14.14 6.32 -3.48
C MET A 120 -14.29 7.80 -3.10
N THR A 121 -13.30 8.62 -3.45
CA THR A 121 -13.30 10.08 -3.34
C THR A 121 -13.27 10.73 -4.74
N PRO A 122 -14.43 10.83 -5.41
CA PRO A 122 -14.52 11.28 -6.81
C PRO A 122 -14.14 12.75 -7.02
N ILE A 123 -14.20 13.58 -5.98
CA ILE A 123 -13.77 14.98 -6.06
C ILE A 123 -12.44 15.11 -5.32
N ALA A 124 -11.36 15.13 -6.09
CA ALA A 124 -10.03 15.36 -5.59
C ALA A 124 -9.15 16.08 -6.61
N PHE A 125 -8.17 16.81 -6.10
CA PHE A 125 -7.24 17.53 -6.93
C PHE A 125 -6.31 16.53 -7.66
N PRO A 126 -6.14 16.65 -8.98
CA PRO A 126 -5.27 15.77 -9.73
C PRO A 126 -3.82 15.93 -9.26
N LEU A 127 -3.04 14.85 -9.32
CA LEU A 127 -1.60 14.84 -8.99
C LEU A 127 -1.24 15.07 -7.51
N VAL A 128 -2.23 15.19 -6.61
CA VAL A 128 -2.00 15.34 -5.16
C VAL A 128 -2.69 14.22 -4.40
N GLN A 129 -1.93 13.45 -3.62
CA GLN A 129 -2.42 12.22 -2.97
C GLN A 129 -3.36 12.51 -1.78
N ASN A 130 -2.87 13.23 -0.76
CA ASN A 130 -3.56 13.36 0.53
C ASN A 130 -3.78 14.83 0.98
N THR A 131 -2.73 15.65 0.99
CA THR A 131 -2.75 17.05 1.42
C THR A 131 -2.00 17.95 0.45
N PHE A 132 -2.45 19.19 0.33
CA PHE A 132 -1.72 20.20 -0.42
C PHE A 132 -0.39 20.55 0.27
N PRO A 133 0.76 20.52 -0.43
CA PRO A 133 2.08 20.68 0.19
C PRO A 133 2.31 22.01 0.93
N ILE A 134 1.64 23.08 0.52
CA ILE A 134 1.88 24.44 1.06
C ILE A 134 0.94 24.75 2.22
N VAL A 135 -0.34 24.42 2.06
CA VAL A 135 -1.41 24.80 3.00
C VAL A 135 -1.80 23.68 3.97
N ASN A 136 -1.21 22.49 3.83
CA ASN A 136 -1.45 21.30 4.66
C ASN A 136 -2.95 20.96 4.86
N SER A 137 -3.79 21.32 3.90
CA SER A 137 -5.21 21.00 3.86
C SER A 137 -5.47 19.77 2.98
N PRO A 138 -6.56 19.01 3.21
CA PRO A 138 -6.90 17.86 2.38
C PRO A 138 -7.01 18.22 0.89
N SER A 139 -6.45 17.38 0.01
CA SER A 139 -6.55 17.55 -1.45
C SER A 139 -7.85 17.00 -2.06
N PHE A 140 -8.79 16.56 -1.22
CA PHE A 140 -10.02 15.89 -1.61
C PHE A 140 -11.18 16.33 -0.70
N THR A 141 -12.41 16.19 -1.20
CA THR A 141 -13.61 16.44 -0.40
C THR A 141 -14.08 15.17 0.30
N LYS A 142 -14.68 15.31 1.48
CA LYS A 142 -15.30 14.18 2.21
C LYS A 142 -16.61 13.71 1.59
N TRP A 143 -17.27 14.56 0.82
CA TRP A 143 -18.53 14.27 0.14
C TRP A 143 -18.51 14.82 -1.28
N PRO A 144 -19.02 14.08 -2.28
CA PRO A 144 -19.62 12.75 -2.19
C PRO A 144 -18.57 11.65 -1.96
N LYS A 145 -19.00 10.54 -1.35
CA LYS A 145 -18.21 9.30 -1.20
C LYS A 145 -18.92 8.18 -1.95
N TRP A 146 -18.15 7.33 -2.63
CA TRP A 146 -18.66 6.14 -3.30
C TRP A 146 -18.14 4.87 -2.63
N ASP A 147 -18.94 3.82 -2.69
CA ASP A 147 -18.55 2.50 -2.21
C ASP A 147 -17.51 1.88 -3.16
N TYR A 148 -16.78 0.90 -2.62
CA TYR A 148 -15.79 0.17 -3.40
C TYR A 148 -16.45 -0.51 -4.60
N LYS A 149 -15.89 -0.26 -5.78
CA LYS A 149 -16.21 -1.01 -7.00
C LYS A 149 -14.95 -1.17 -7.83
N ARG A 150 -14.57 -2.41 -8.11
CA ARG A 150 -13.50 -2.74 -9.06
C ARG A 150 -14.10 -3.03 -10.44
N LEU A 151 -13.55 -2.40 -11.46
CA LEU A 151 -13.92 -2.65 -12.85
C LEU A 151 -13.16 -3.86 -13.39
N LYS A 152 -13.68 -4.47 -14.45
CA LYS A 152 -13.03 -5.64 -15.07
C LYS A 152 -11.66 -5.25 -15.64
N GLY A 153 -10.60 -5.90 -15.17
CA GLY A 153 -9.24 -5.78 -15.70
C GLY A 153 -8.86 -6.89 -16.67
N PHE A 154 -7.56 -7.04 -16.90
CA PHE A 154 -6.99 -8.12 -17.72
C PHE A 154 -6.76 -9.41 -16.93
N GLY A 155 -6.62 -9.34 -15.60
CA GLY A 155 -6.40 -10.49 -14.73
C GLY A 155 -6.75 -10.20 -13.27
N LYS A 156 -6.27 -11.08 -12.39
CA LYS A 156 -6.33 -10.93 -10.92
C LYS A 156 -4.92 -10.85 -10.37
N VAL A 157 -4.79 -10.58 -9.07
CA VAL A 157 -3.50 -10.69 -8.38
C VAL A 157 -3.10 -12.16 -8.34
N GLU A 158 -1.88 -12.46 -8.76
CA GLU A 158 -1.30 -13.80 -8.72
C GLU A 158 -0.18 -13.86 -7.68
N ARG A 159 0.21 -15.09 -7.30
CA ARG A 159 1.38 -15.28 -6.43
C ARG A 159 2.63 -14.77 -7.15
N ASP A 160 3.55 -14.21 -6.39
CA ASP A 160 4.80 -13.60 -6.85
C ASP A 160 4.66 -12.31 -7.68
N ASP A 161 3.43 -11.84 -7.89
CA ASP A 161 3.21 -10.51 -8.44
C ASP A 161 3.80 -9.44 -7.52
N ILE A 162 4.51 -8.49 -8.13
CA ILE A 162 4.78 -7.21 -7.48
C ILE A 162 3.50 -6.37 -7.56
N VAL A 163 3.01 -5.91 -6.41
CA VAL A 163 1.73 -5.22 -6.28
C VAL A 163 1.93 -3.86 -5.63
N VAL A 164 1.30 -2.84 -6.22
CA VAL A 164 1.08 -1.55 -5.55
C VAL A 164 -0.29 -1.58 -4.87
N PHE A 165 -0.32 -1.20 -3.60
CA PHE A 165 -1.55 -1.15 -2.80
C PHE A 165 -1.51 0.01 -1.82
N ASN A 166 -2.68 0.42 -1.34
CA ASN A 166 -2.82 1.41 -0.29
C ASN A 166 -2.47 0.79 1.07
N PHE A 167 -1.81 1.54 1.96
CA PHE A 167 -1.38 1.06 3.27
C PHE A 167 -2.58 0.66 4.17
N PRO A 168 -2.70 -0.59 4.64
CA PRO A 168 -3.89 -1.06 5.34
C PRO A 168 -4.17 -0.38 6.69
N THR A 169 -3.14 0.03 7.42
CA THR A 169 -3.25 0.76 8.70
C THR A 169 -3.09 2.27 8.55
N GLY A 170 -3.00 2.78 7.32
CA GLY A 170 -2.88 4.21 7.00
C GLY A 170 -4.21 4.97 7.03
N ASP A 171 -5.26 4.37 7.57
CA ASP A 171 -6.60 4.96 7.68
C ASP A 171 -6.69 6.02 8.78
N THR A 172 -5.90 5.89 9.85
CA THR A 172 -5.79 6.85 10.94
C THR A 172 -4.33 7.27 11.11
N VAL A 173 -4.06 8.57 11.14
CA VAL A 173 -2.68 9.11 11.16
C VAL A 173 -2.56 10.25 12.15
N ALA A 174 -1.58 10.17 13.05
CA ALA A 174 -1.08 11.29 13.84
C ALA A 174 -0.05 12.08 13.01
N VAL A 175 -0.37 13.32 12.61
CA VAL A 175 0.38 14.03 11.55
C VAL A 175 1.85 14.29 11.90
N TYR A 176 2.20 14.47 13.16
CA TYR A 176 3.59 14.70 13.58
C TYR A 176 4.35 13.40 13.88
N ARG A 177 3.65 12.27 14.01
CA ARG A 177 4.25 10.95 14.26
C ARG A 177 3.55 9.89 13.42
N THR A 178 4.04 9.72 12.19
CA THR A 178 3.47 8.80 11.21
C THR A 178 4.13 7.42 11.19
N ASN A 179 5.24 7.24 11.90
CA ASN A 179 5.97 5.97 12.02
C ASN A 179 6.43 5.77 13.49
N PRO A 180 6.14 4.62 14.14
CA PRO A 180 5.28 3.53 13.67
C PRO A 180 3.84 4.01 13.41
N ASP A 181 3.01 3.16 12.79
CA ASP A 181 1.64 3.56 12.48
C ASP A 181 0.82 3.86 13.76
N TYR A 182 -0.34 4.47 13.57
CA TYR A 182 -1.18 4.95 14.67
C TYR A 182 -1.56 3.85 15.66
N TYR A 183 -1.83 2.63 15.18
CA TYR A 183 -2.31 1.53 16.01
C TYR A 183 -1.21 0.94 16.87
N ILE A 184 0.00 0.82 16.32
CA ILE A 184 1.20 0.47 17.10
C ILE A 184 1.50 1.58 18.12
N THR A 185 1.42 2.85 17.70
CA THR A 185 1.70 3.99 18.57
C THR A 185 0.79 4.01 19.80
N ILE A 186 -0.54 3.88 19.63
CA ILE A 186 -1.47 3.86 20.77
C ILE A 186 -1.23 2.63 21.65
N TYR A 187 -0.89 1.49 21.06
CA TYR A 187 -0.63 0.29 21.82
C TYR A 187 0.61 0.45 22.72
N GLU A 188 1.72 0.90 22.15
CA GLU A 188 2.97 1.15 22.89
C GLU A 188 2.79 2.18 24.00
N LEU A 189 2.12 3.31 23.71
CA LEU A 189 1.86 4.35 24.70
C LEU A 189 0.98 3.83 25.85
N GLY A 190 -0.08 3.10 25.53
CA GLY A 190 -0.96 2.50 26.53
C GLY A 190 -0.22 1.49 27.42
N ARG A 191 0.62 0.62 26.83
CA ARG A 191 1.46 -0.31 27.59
C ARG A 191 2.43 0.40 28.50
N ASN A 192 3.12 1.42 27.98
CA ASN A 192 4.08 2.20 28.76
C ASN A 192 3.38 2.88 29.94
N GLN A 193 2.16 3.37 29.75
CA GLN A 193 1.36 3.96 30.81
C GLN A 193 1.00 2.95 31.92
N ILE A 194 0.63 1.72 31.55
CA ILE A 194 0.37 0.65 32.52
C ILE A 194 1.66 0.24 33.24
N ASN A 195 2.78 0.11 32.53
CA ASN A 195 4.06 -0.25 33.12
C ASN A 195 4.53 0.80 34.14
N GLN A 196 4.25 2.08 33.89
CA GLN A 196 4.55 3.16 34.82
C GLN A 196 3.55 3.26 35.97
N ASN A 197 2.28 2.93 35.74
CA ASN A 197 1.20 3.02 36.72
C ASN A 197 0.36 1.73 36.77
N PRO A 198 0.86 0.66 37.41
CA PRO A 198 0.19 -0.64 37.43
C PRO A 198 -1.21 -0.61 38.07
N SER A 199 -1.48 0.36 38.95
CA SER A 199 -2.79 0.55 39.60
C SER A 199 -3.94 0.82 38.62
N LEU A 200 -3.65 1.19 37.37
CA LEU A 200 -4.66 1.33 36.32
C LEU A 200 -5.42 0.03 36.03
N LEU A 201 -4.82 -1.12 36.36
CA LEU A 201 -5.42 -2.45 36.24
C LEU A 201 -6.17 -2.91 37.51
N GLU A 202 -6.01 -2.22 38.64
CA GLU A 202 -6.63 -2.64 39.90
C GLU A 202 -8.17 -2.62 39.80
N GLY A 203 -8.80 -3.71 40.27
CA GLY A 203 -10.25 -3.87 40.23
C GLY A 203 -10.84 -4.10 38.84
N ARG A 204 -10.01 -4.27 37.81
CA ARG A 204 -10.45 -4.62 36.45
C ARG A 204 -10.18 -6.10 36.19
N GLN A 205 -11.19 -6.78 35.66
CA GLN A 205 -11.06 -8.13 35.12
C GLN A 205 -11.19 -8.05 33.60
N PHE A 206 -10.33 -8.77 32.89
CA PHE A 206 -10.38 -8.94 31.44
C PHE A 206 -10.47 -10.43 31.16
N ASP A 207 -11.52 -10.87 30.47
CA ASP A 207 -11.73 -12.29 30.18
C ASP A 207 -10.95 -12.75 28.94
N SER A 208 -10.38 -11.79 28.20
CA SER A 208 -9.58 -12.04 27.00
C SER A 208 -8.43 -11.05 26.80
N GLU A 209 -7.42 -11.48 26.02
CA GLU A 209 -6.36 -10.58 25.55
C GLU A 209 -6.92 -9.44 24.68
N TYR A 210 -8.01 -9.69 23.96
CA TYR A 210 -8.71 -8.69 23.15
C TYR A 210 -9.23 -7.53 24.01
N GLU A 211 -9.93 -7.82 25.11
CA GLU A 211 -10.46 -6.77 25.99
C GLU A 211 -9.33 -5.97 26.65
N LEU A 212 -8.27 -6.65 27.10
CA LEU A 212 -7.07 -5.98 27.60
C LEU A 212 -6.45 -5.07 26.52
N ARG A 213 -6.36 -5.53 25.28
CA ARG A 213 -5.86 -4.73 24.14
C ARG A 213 -6.72 -3.50 23.89
N MET A 214 -8.05 -3.63 23.94
CA MET A 214 -8.96 -2.50 23.77
C MET A 214 -8.78 -1.44 24.86
N PHE A 215 -8.62 -1.88 26.12
CA PHE A 215 -8.31 -0.98 27.23
C PHE A 215 -6.96 -0.27 27.06
N ILE A 216 -5.91 -1.01 26.71
CA ILE A 216 -4.58 -0.43 26.43
C ILE A 216 -4.66 0.61 25.31
N ASN A 217 -5.34 0.28 24.21
CA ASN A 217 -5.50 1.18 23.08
C ASN A 217 -6.30 2.43 23.46
N ASP A 218 -7.33 2.33 24.31
CA ASP A 218 -8.06 3.50 24.83
C ASP A 218 -7.16 4.45 25.64
N LEU A 219 -6.31 3.91 26.52
CA LEU A 219 -5.31 4.71 27.24
C LEU A 219 -4.36 5.43 26.27
N GLY A 220 -3.82 4.70 25.29
CA GLY A 220 -2.94 5.27 24.27
C GLY A 220 -3.60 6.36 23.43
N ARG A 221 -4.87 6.14 23.02
CA ARG A 221 -5.65 7.16 22.30
C ARG A 221 -5.79 8.43 23.13
N LYS A 222 -6.14 8.31 24.43
CA LYS A 222 -6.23 9.45 25.34
C LYS A 222 -4.92 10.23 25.43
N ILE A 223 -3.78 9.54 25.50
CA ILE A 223 -2.45 10.18 25.47
C ILE A 223 -2.26 10.96 24.17
N VAL A 224 -2.54 10.35 23.01
CA VAL A 224 -2.39 11.02 21.72
C VAL A 224 -3.27 12.28 21.61
N TYR A 225 -4.56 12.18 21.97
CA TYR A 225 -5.48 13.31 21.89
C TYR A 225 -5.17 14.44 22.87
N ASN A 226 -4.60 14.12 24.04
CA ASN A 226 -4.23 15.11 25.05
C ASN A 226 -2.88 15.78 24.78
N ASN A 227 -2.09 15.30 23.82
CA ASN A 227 -0.76 15.83 23.48
C ASN A 227 -0.64 16.27 22.01
N PRO A 228 -1.48 17.22 21.53
CA PRO A 228 -1.49 17.63 20.13
C PRO A 228 -0.19 18.31 19.68
N SER A 229 0.64 18.81 20.60
CA SER A 229 1.98 19.34 20.30
C SER A 229 2.95 18.25 19.84
N GLU A 230 2.80 17.03 20.34
CA GLU A 230 3.67 15.89 20.00
C GLU A 230 3.12 15.12 18.79
N PHE A 231 1.82 14.86 18.76
CA PHE A 231 1.20 13.98 17.76
C PHE A 231 0.55 14.73 16.60
N GLY A 232 0.30 16.03 16.76
CA GLY A 232 -0.47 16.82 15.81
C GLY A 232 -1.95 16.43 15.81
N LYS A 233 -2.65 16.83 14.74
CA LYS A 233 -4.05 16.44 14.55
C LYS A 233 -4.13 14.98 14.08
N VAL A 234 -5.06 14.21 14.66
CA VAL A 234 -5.41 12.89 14.15
C VAL A 234 -6.31 13.03 12.92
N LEU A 235 -5.87 12.48 11.79
CA LEU A 235 -6.58 12.53 10.52
C LEU A 235 -7.05 11.14 10.10
N TYR A 236 -8.22 11.10 9.45
CA TYR A 236 -8.80 9.90 8.87
C TYR A 236 -8.74 9.96 7.34
N ARG A 237 -8.32 8.87 6.71
CA ARG A 237 -8.11 8.79 5.25
C ARG A 237 -8.91 7.65 4.63
N PRO A 238 -9.71 7.92 3.58
CA PRO A 238 -10.31 6.87 2.77
C PRO A 238 -9.23 6.07 2.05
N VAL A 239 -9.55 4.82 1.67
CA VAL A 239 -8.57 3.85 1.14
C VAL A 239 -7.75 4.41 -0.01
N ASP A 240 -8.40 5.05 -0.98
CA ASP A 240 -7.78 5.65 -2.17
C ASP A 240 -6.90 6.90 -1.88
N ARG A 241 -6.88 7.38 -0.63
CA ARG A 241 -6.06 8.51 -0.14
C ARG A 241 -4.99 8.12 0.87
N ARG A 242 -4.84 6.82 1.14
CA ARG A 242 -3.75 6.32 1.99
C ARG A 242 -2.45 6.30 1.20
N ASP A 243 -1.34 6.20 1.93
CA ASP A 243 -0.01 6.06 1.35
C ASP A 243 0.09 4.75 0.56
N ASN A 244 0.97 4.69 -0.43
CA ASN A 244 1.08 3.53 -1.32
C ASN A 244 2.33 2.73 -0.96
N TYR A 245 2.19 1.41 -0.92
CA TYR A 245 3.25 0.46 -0.69
C TYR A 245 3.41 -0.41 -1.93
N VAL A 246 4.64 -0.88 -2.15
CA VAL A 246 4.95 -1.84 -3.20
C VAL A 246 5.62 -3.03 -2.55
N LYS A 247 5.06 -4.23 -2.76
CA LYS A 247 5.49 -5.50 -2.17
C LYS A 247 5.19 -6.66 -3.12
N ARG A 248 5.75 -7.82 -2.85
CA ARG A 248 5.43 -9.08 -3.53
C ARG A 248 4.23 -9.75 -2.86
N CYS A 249 3.28 -10.24 -3.65
CA CYS A 249 2.15 -11.03 -3.16
C CYS A 249 2.59 -12.48 -2.94
N VAL A 250 2.71 -12.91 -1.69
CA VAL A 250 3.22 -14.25 -1.36
C VAL A 250 2.11 -15.26 -1.09
N ALA A 251 0.95 -14.82 -0.61
CA ALA A 251 -0.20 -15.67 -0.35
C ALA A 251 -1.50 -15.01 -0.84
N LEU A 252 -2.34 -15.84 -1.45
CA LEU A 252 -3.61 -15.49 -2.06
C LEU A 252 -4.79 -15.82 -1.12
N PRO A 253 -6.01 -15.32 -1.41
CA PRO A 253 -7.20 -15.70 -0.66
C PRO A 253 -7.35 -17.22 -0.58
N GLY A 254 -7.55 -17.74 0.64
CA GLY A 254 -7.72 -19.17 0.93
C GLY A 254 -6.41 -19.95 1.16
N ASP A 255 -5.24 -19.35 0.92
CA ASP A 255 -3.95 -19.99 1.22
C ASP A 255 -3.72 -20.08 2.74
N VAL A 256 -2.99 -21.11 3.17
CA VAL A 256 -2.37 -21.17 4.50
C VAL A 256 -0.91 -20.74 4.37
N PHE A 257 -0.59 -19.59 4.96
CA PHE A 257 0.74 -18.99 4.95
C PHE A 257 1.55 -19.34 6.21
N GLU A 258 2.80 -19.72 6.04
CA GLU A 258 3.71 -20.00 7.15
C GLU A 258 5.15 -19.61 6.79
N ILE A 259 5.94 -19.21 7.77
CA ILE A 259 7.40 -19.06 7.69
C ILE A 259 8.03 -19.98 8.72
N ARG A 260 8.95 -20.83 8.28
CA ARG A 260 9.78 -21.68 9.16
C ARG A 260 11.24 -21.37 8.89
N SER A 261 11.95 -20.79 9.87
CA SER A 261 13.36 -20.42 9.73
C SER A 261 13.66 -19.65 8.44
N ASN A 262 12.93 -18.56 8.20
CA ASN A 262 12.99 -17.70 6.99
C ASN A 262 12.45 -18.29 5.69
N GLN A 263 12.16 -19.59 5.62
CA GLN A 263 11.57 -20.22 4.45
C GLN A 263 10.04 -20.09 4.46
N ILE A 264 9.46 -19.65 3.34
CA ILE A 264 8.01 -19.56 3.17
C ILE A 264 7.44 -20.93 2.79
N TYR A 265 6.31 -21.26 3.41
CA TYR A 265 5.45 -22.38 3.05
C TYR A 265 4.04 -21.87 2.73
N ILE A 266 3.46 -22.39 1.66
CA ILE A 266 2.07 -22.15 1.27
C ILE A 266 1.36 -23.49 1.22
N ASN A 267 0.27 -23.64 1.96
CA ASN A 267 -0.49 -24.89 2.05
C ASN A 267 0.39 -26.10 2.45
N GLY A 268 1.42 -25.85 3.26
CA GLY A 268 2.38 -26.86 3.73
C GLY A 268 3.56 -27.15 2.80
N GLU A 269 3.56 -26.59 1.58
CA GLU A 269 4.63 -26.78 0.59
C GLU A 269 5.60 -25.59 0.59
N ALA A 270 6.91 -25.87 0.53
CA ALA A 270 7.92 -24.83 0.47
C ALA A 270 7.88 -24.10 -0.87
N VAL A 271 7.85 -22.77 -0.84
CA VAL A 271 7.88 -21.92 -2.04
C VAL A 271 9.33 -21.63 -2.43
N GLU A 272 9.63 -21.66 -3.73
CA GLU A 272 10.95 -21.28 -4.24
C GLU A 272 11.25 -19.80 -3.94
N ASN A 273 12.42 -19.54 -3.39
CA ASN A 273 12.84 -18.17 -3.07
C ASN A 273 13.35 -17.49 -4.36
N PRO A 274 12.95 -16.22 -4.64
CA PRO A 274 13.51 -15.49 -5.76
C PRO A 274 15.00 -15.22 -5.53
N GLU A 275 15.81 -15.21 -6.59
CA GLU A 275 17.26 -14.94 -6.50
C GLU A 275 17.58 -13.57 -5.87
N THR A 276 16.62 -12.64 -5.95
CA THR A 276 16.73 -11.28 -5.41
C THR A 276 16.41 -11.20 -3.92
N LEU A 277 15.99 -12.31 -3.29
CA LEU A 277 15.60 -12.34 -1.89
C LEU A 277 16.78 -12.01 -0.97
N GLN A 278 16.57 -11.09 -0.02
CA GLN A 278 17.58 -10.70 0.95
C GLN A 278 17.14 -10.99 2.38
N HIS A 279 18.08 -11.50 3.18
CA HIS A 279 18.00 -11.56 4.63
C HIS A 279 19.18 -10.80 5.23
N ASN A 280 18.99 -10.21 6.41
CA ASN A 280 20.14 -9.71 7.16
C ASN A 280 21.07 -10.87 7.54
N HIS A 281 22.37 -10.63 7.41
CA HIS A 281 23.42 -11.51 7.86
C HIS A 281 24.41 -10.74 8.72
N HIS A 282 24.87 -11.38 9.79
CA HIS A 282 26.00 -10.97 10.59
C HIS A 282 27.28 -11.33 9.83
N VAL A 283 27.99 -10.32 9.33
CA VAL A 283 29.31 -10.44 8.68
C VAL A 283 30.35 -9.98 9.68
N ILE A 284 31.25 -10.88 10.09
CA ILE A 284 32.33 -10.61 11.04
C ILE A 284 33.65 -10.63 10.27
N THR A 285 34.43 -9.56 10.39
CA THR A 285 35.76 -9.43 9.78
C THR A 285 36.88 -9.54 10.82
N ASP A 286 38.10 -9.78 10.36
CA ASP A 286 39.33 -9.86 11.17
C ASP A 286 39.79 -8.51 11.79
N GLY A 287 38.92 -7.49 11.77
CA GLY A 287 39.25 -6.09 12.07
C GLY A 287 39.38 -5.22 10.81
N THR A 288 39.51 -5.81 9.63
CA THR A 288 39.48 -5.09 8.36
C THR A 288 38.13 -4.41 8.17
N ARG A 289 38.15 -3.08 7.96
CA ARG A 289 36.93 -2.30 7.72
C ARG A 289 36.48 -2.41 6.27
N LEU A 290 35.19 -2.69 6.09
CA LEU A 290 34.53 -2.64 4.78
C LEU A 290 34.44 -1.18 4.32
N ASN A 291 35.00 -0.87 3.16
CA ASN A 291 34.98 0.46 2.57
C ASN A 291 33.79 0.67 1.63
N GLN A 292 33.56 1.90 1.20
CA GLN A 292 32.44 2.25 0.32
C GLN A 292 32.40 1.43 -0.98
N ARG A 293 33.57 1.11 -1.57
CA ARG A 293 33.63 0.32 -2.82
C ARG A 293 33.14 -1.11 -2.63
N PHE A 294 33.31 -1.68 -1.43
CA PHE A 294 32.79 -3.01 -1.10
C PHE A 294 31.25 -3.01 -1.20
N PHE A 295 30.60 -2.03 -0.55
CA PHE A 295 29.14 -1.91 -0.57
C PHE A 295 28.59 -1.57 -1.96
N GLU A 296 29.28 -0.69 -2.70
CA GLU A 296 28.90 -0.34 -4.07
C GLU A 296 28.98 -1.53 -5.03
N ARG A 297 30.01 -2.37 -4.92
CA ARG A 297 30.15 -3.57 -5.76
C ARG A 297 29.04 -4.59 -5.50
N LEU A 298 28.60 -4.70 -4.26
CA LEU A 298 27.48 -5.56 -3.87
C LEU A 298 26.13 -4.87 -4.06
N GLU A 299 26.10 -3.62 -4.53
CA GLU A 299 24.89 -2.79 -4.68
C GLU A 299 24.01 -2.79 -3.42
N ILE A 300 24.62 -2.66 -2.24
CA ILE A 300 23.89 -2.50 -0.96
C ILE A 300 23.49 -1.03 -0.82
N SER A 301 22.24 -0.76 -0.45
CA SER A 301 21.75 0.61 -0.30
C SER A 301 22.47 1.34 0.84
N GLN A 302 22.71 2.64 0.69
CA GLN A 302 23.41 3.43 1.71
C GLN A 302 22.67 3.50 3.05
N ASP A 303 21.33 3.43 3.03
CA ASP A 303 20.54 3.35 4.25
C ASP A 303 20.81 2.03 4.99
N ASP A 304 20.86 0.91 4.26
CA ASP A 304 21.13 -0.39 4.86
C ASP A 304 22.56 -0.48 5.40
N VAL A 305 23.54 0.14 4.72
CA VAL A 305 24.91 0.24 5.22
C VAL A 305 24.96 1.03 6.53
N ARG A 306 24.29 2.20 6.57
CA ARG A 306 24.26 3.05 7.77
C ARG A 306 23.63 2.33 8.95
N ASP A 307 22.56 1.59 8.70
CA ASP A 307 21.86 0.82 9.73
C ASP A 307 22.61 -0.48 10.11
N GLY A 308 23.52 -0.94 9.26
CA GLY A 308 24.23 -2.22 9.39
C GLY A 308 25.41 -2.21 10.35
N GLY A 309 25.68 -1.10 11.03
CA GLY A 309 26.75 -0.97 12.02
C GLY A 309 28.14 -0.68 11.42
N ILE A 310 29.15 -0.71 12.28
CA ILE A 310 30.55 -0.40 11.94
C ILE A 310 31.41 -1.57 12.40
N GLY A 311 32.40 -1.93 11.58
CA GLY A 311 33.25 -3.11 11.78
C GLY A 311 33.92 -3.20 13.15
N PRO A 312 34.28 -4.41 13.57
CA PRO A 312 34.39 -5.62 12.74
C PRO A 312 33.09 -6.40 12.51
N HIS A 313 32.00 -6.04 13.19
CA HIS A 313 30.71 -6.71 13.05
C HIS A 313 29.73 -5.85 12.26
N TYR A 314 29.22 -6.39 11.15
CA TYR A 314 28.22 -5.76 10.29
C TYR A 314 26.95 -6.62 10.22
N VAL A 315 25.79 -5.98 10.09
CA VAL A 315 24.49 -6.62 9.82
C VAL A 315 24.00 -6.11 8.48
N LEU A 316 24.17 -6.91 7.42
CA LEU A 316 23.91 -6.48 6.04
C LEU A 316 22.79 -7.30 5.41
N PRO A 317 21.87 -6.70 4.64
CA PRO A 317 20.90 -7.45 3.84
C PRO A 317 21.61 -8.04 2.62
N LEU A 318 21.68 -9.37 2.55
CA LEU A 318 22.41 -10.10 1.52
C LEU A 318 21.49 -11.13 0.84
N THR A 319 21.67 -11.30 -0.47
CA THR A 319 21.18 -12.49 -1.21
C THR A 319 22.13 -13.67 -0.97
N GLU A 320 21.68 -14.88 -1.32
CA GLU A 320 22.53 -16.07 -1.24
C GLU A 320 23.81 -15.92 -2.09
N SER A 321 23.69 -15.44 -3.33
CA SER A 321 24.84 -15.18 -4.21
C SER A 321 25.83 -14.12 -3.66
N MET A 322 25.33 -13.13 -2.91
CA MET A 322 26.17 -12.16 -2.23
C MET A 322 26.92 -12.79 -1.07
N VAL A 323 26.28 -13.67 -0.29
CA VAL A 323 26.93 -14.42 0.79
C VAL A 323 28.08 -15.24 0.23
N GLU A 324 27.84 -16.05 -0.80
CA GLU A 324 28.87 -16.85 -1.48
C GLU A 324 30.05 -15.99 -1.95
N THR A 325 29.77 -14.81 -2.52
CA THR A 325 30.82 -13.88 -2.95
C THR A 325 31.64 -13.35 -1.77
N ILE A 326 30.99 -13.00 -0.65
CA ILE A 326 31.67 -12.40 0.51
C ILE A 326 32.53 -13.45 1.23
N GLU A 327 32.11 -14.71 1.28
CA GLU A 327 32.87 -15.81 1.87
C GLU A 327 34.23 -16.05 1.19
N THR A 328 34.41 -15.60 -0.05
CA THR A 328 35.70 -15.71 -0.75
C THR A 328 36.77 -14.73 -0.23
N TYR A 329 36.40 -13.71 0.54
CA TYR A 329 37.35 -12.73 1.06
C TYR A 329 38.06 -13.26 2.30
N ASN A 330 39.40 -13.29 2.26
CA ASN A 330 40.24 -13.79 3.35
C ASN A 330 40.13 -13.04 4.68
N PHE A 331 39.65 -11.79 4.66
CA PHE A 331 39.45 -10.96 5.85
C PHE A 331 38.07 -11.15 6.50
N VAL A 332 37.19 -11.98 5.92
CA VAL A 332 35.88 -12.34 6.48
C VAL A 332 36.04 -13.60 7.31
N GLU A 333 35.79 -13.50 8.62
CA GLU A 333 35.92 -14.62 9.56
C GLU A 333 34.67 -15.50 9.58
N SER A 334 33.48 -14.89 9.53
CA SER A 334 32.23 -15.64 9.47
C SER A 334 31.07 -14.82 8.92
N ILE A 335 30.10 -15.53 8.32
CA ILE A 335 28.81 -14.99 7.91
C ILE A 335 27.71 -15.89 8.50
N ARG A 336 26.69 -15.27 9.11
CA ARG A 336 25.55 -15.99 9.70
C ARG A 336 24.26 -15.23 9.46
N ILE A 337 23.19 -15.91 9.06
CA ILE A 337 21.88 -15.28 8.92
C ILE A 337 21.37 -14.75 10.29
N ASP A 338 20.77 -13.57 10.29
CA ASP A 338 20.14 -12.94 11.45
C ASP A 338 18.77 -13.58 11.72
N GLU A 339 18.77 -14.79 12.28
CA GLU A 339 17.57 -15.56 12.58
C GLU A 339 17.13 -15.36 14.05
N HIS A 340 15.94 -14.81 14.25
CA HIS A 340 15.28 -14.68 15.54
C HIS A 340 14.52 -15.97 15.89
N ARG A 341 15.18 -16.85 16.62
CA ARG A 341 14.58 -18.06 17.18
C ARG A 341 13.81 -17.74 18.46
N ASN A 342 12.51 -18.07 18.47
CA ASN A 342 11.60 -18.05 19.63
C ASN A 342 11.43 -16.66 20.29
N THR A 343 10.22 -16.12 20.26
CA THR A 343 9.93 -14.79 20.82
C THR A 343 9.90 -14.72 22.34
N ARG A 344 9.96 -15.83 23.09
CA ARG A 344 9.90 -15.87 24.58
C ARG A 344 8.87 -14.90 25.17
N GLY A 345 7.69 -14.78 24.54
CA GLY A 345 6.59 -13.91 24.99
C GLY A 345 6.69 -12.44 24.56
N ILE A 346 7.59 -12.08 23.65
CA ILE A 346 7.67 -10.75 23.03
C ILE A 346 6.76 -10.70 21.80
N GLU A 347 5.76 -9.84 21.84
CA GLU A 347 4.86 -9.56 20.71
C GLU A 347 5.63 -8.73 19.66
N GLN A 348 6.08 -9.36 18.57
CA GLN A 348 6.93 -8.71 17.55
C GLN A 348 6.21 -8.36 16.25
N VAL A 349 5.18 -9.15 15.90
CA VAL A 349 4.54 -9.18 14.58
C VAL A 349 3.03 -9.29 14.76
N PHE A 350 2.27 -8.93 13.73
CA PHE A 350 0.81 -9.06 13.69
C PHE A 350 0.38 -10.49 14.09
N PRO A 351 -0.62 -10.65 14.98
CA PRO A 351 -1.50 -9.61 15.55
C PRO A 351 -1.00 -8.98 16.85
N TYR A 352 0.29 -9.12 17.16
CA TYR A 352 0.94 -8.68 18.40
C TYR A 352 0.33 -9.32 19.65
N SER A 353 -0.04 -10.60 19.59
CA SER A 353 -0.71 -11.30 20.69
C SER A 353 0.14 -12.44 21.23
N ARG A 354 -0.02 -12.73 22.52
CA ARG A 354 0.66 -13.86 23.19
C ARG A 354 0.16 -15.22 22.71
N ASN A 355 -1.07 -15.28 22.20
CA ASN A 355 -1.63 -16.50 21.60
C ASN A 355 -0.91 -16.87 20.30
N PHE A 356 -0.24 -15.91 19.68
CA PHE A 356 0.50 -16.07 18.43
C PHE A 356 1.97 -15.68 18.65
N PRO A 357 2.79 -16.56 19.24
CA PRO A 357 4.20 -16.30 19.57
C PRO A 357 5.12 -16.30 18.33
N TRP A 358 4.64 -15.70 17.24
CA TRP A 358 5.33 -15.57 15.97
C TRP A 358 6.44 -14.52 16.03
N SER A 359 7.46 -14.70 15.21
CA SER A 359 8.48 -13.71 14.89
C SER A 359 8.45 -13.39 13.39
N ARG A 360 9.28 -12.43 12.97
CA ARG A 360 9.40 -12.08 11.55
C ARG A 360 10.02 -13.20 10.69
N ASP A 361 10.67 -14.19 11.34
CA ASP A 361 11.42 -15.30 10.73
C ASP A 361 10.75 -16.66 10.97
N ASN A 362 9.78 -16.72 11.88
CA ASN A 362 8.98 -17.91 12.24
C ASN A 362 7.53 -17.48 12.49
N TYR A 363 6.66 -17.65 11.50
CA TYR A 363 5.35 -17.02 11.44
C TYR A 363 4.27 -18.02 11.01
N GLY A 364 3.07 -17.91 11.56
CA GLY A 364 1.96 -18.79 11.20
C GLY A 364 2.01 -20.17 11.88
N PRO A 365 1.22 -21.14 11.38
CA PRO A 365 0.39 -21.04 10.18
C PRO A 365 -0.74 -20.00 10.30
N LEU A 366 -1.05 -19.31 9.20
CA LEU A 366 -2.09 -18.30 9.10
C LEU A 366 -2.90 -18.49 7.82
N THR A 367 -4.20 -18.80 7.95
CA THR A 367 -5.11 -18.84 6.80
C THR A 367 -5.42 -17.42 6.33
N ILE A 368 -5.26 -17.16 5.03
CA ILE A 368 -5.58 -15.91 4.39
C ILE A 368 -7.07 -15.88 4.05
N PRO A 369 -7.86 -14.93 4.58
CA PRO A 369 -9.30 -14.87 4.35
C PRO A 369 -9.69 -14.77 2.88
N ALA A 370 -10.65 -15.60 2.46
CA ALA A 370 -11.27 -15.52 1.14
C ALA A 370 -12.71 -15.03 1.20
N LYS A 371 -13.13 -14.30 0.16
CA LYS A 371 -14.50 -13.79 0.07
C LYS A 371 -15.51 -14.95 0.10
N GLY A 372 -16.48 -14.84 1.00
CA GLY A 372 -17.54 -15.84 1.20
C GLY A 372 -17.13 -17.03 2.06
N GLU A 373 -15.87 -17.11 2.50
CA GLU A 373 -15.42 -18.09 3.48
C GLU A 373 -15.84 -17.67 4.89
N THR A 374 -16.17 -18.65 5.74
CA THR A 374 -16.57 -18.45 7.13
C THR A 374 -15.50 -18.98 8.06
N VAL A 375 -15.12 -18.17 9.06
CA VAL A 375 -14.24 -18.58 10.14
C VAL A 375 -15.00 -18.64 11.46
N GLU A 376 -14.65 -19.59 12.33
CA GLU A 376 -15.11 -19.58 13.72
C GLU A 376 -14.38 -18.49 14.51
N LEU A 377 -15.14 -17.68 15.27
CA LEU A 377 -14.60 -16.64 16.12
C LEU A 377 -14.49 -17.12 17.56
N THR A 378 -13.32 -16.92 18.13
CA THR A 378 -13.01 -17.19 19.54
C THR A 378 -12.30 -15.98 20.14
N LEU A 379 -12.33 -15.85 21.47
CA LEU A 379 -11.57 -14.79 22.14
C LEU A 379 -10.05 -14.92 21.91
N GLU A 380 -9.56 -16.11 21.57
CA GLU A 380 -8.15 -16.36 21.27
C GLU A 380 -7.73 -15.84 19.89
N ASN A 381 -8.59 -15.99 18.89
CA ASN A 381 -8.28 -15.60 17.50
C ASN A 381 -8.82 -14.22 17.09
N LEU A 382 -9.64 -13.57 17.93
CA LEU A 382 -10.34 -12.35 17.57
C LEU A 382 -9.41 -11.21 17.11
N LEU A 383 -8.21 -11.12 17.68
CA LEU A 383 -7.21 -10.12 17.30
C LEU A 383 -6.68 -10.29 15.87
N LEU A 384 -6.78 -11.47 15.26
CA LEU A 384 -6.48 -11.66 13.83
C LEU A 384 -7.55 -10.99 12.95
N TYR A 385 -8.81 -11.03 13.37
CA TYR A 385 -9.95 -10.66 12.53
C TYR A 385 -10.58 -9.31 12.89
N GLU A 386 -10.21 -8.68 14.02
CA GLU A 386 -10.74 -7.38 14.47
C GLU A 386 -10.74 -6.35 13.34
N ARG A 387 -9.60 -6.14 12.69
CA ARG A 387 -9.46 -5.11 11.63
C ARG A 387 -10.25 -5.45 10.38
N ILE A 388 -10.41 -6.74 10.07
CA ILE A 388 -11.23 -7.20 8.96
C ILE A 388 -12.68 -6.81 9.21
N ILE A 389 -13.21 -7.25 10.34
CA ILE A 389 -14.60 -7.00 10.74
C ILE A 389 -14.87 -5.49 10.82
N THR A 390 -13.99 -4.73 11.48
CA THR A 390 -14.23 -3.32 11.78
C THR A 390 -13.78 -2.36 10.68
N ALA A 391 -12.48 -2.24 10.45
CA ALA A 391 -11.90 -1.20 9.62
C ALA A 391 -12.03 -1.47 8.12
N TYR A 392 -12.09 -2.75 7.71
CA TYR A 392 -12.13 -3.14 6.31
C TYR A 392 -13.55 -3.39 5.82
N GLU A 393 -14.39 -4.10 6.60
CA GLU A 393 -15.76 -4.47 6.21
C GLU A 393 -16.84 -3.66 6.94
N GLY A 394 -16.46 -2.75 7.83
CA GLY A 394 -17.35 -1.69 8.33
C GLY A 394 -18.34 -2.11 9.41
N ASN A 395 -18.13 -3.27 10.04
CA ASN A 395 -18.97 -3.77 11.13
C ASN A 395 -18.52 -3.23 12.49
N SER A 396 -19.44 -3.19 13.46
CA SER A 396 -19.08 -2.94 14.86
C SER A 396 -18.73 -4.25 15.56
N LEU A 397 -17.73 -4.22 16.44
CA LEU A 397 -17.24 -5.37 17.20
C LEU A 397 -17.01 -4.98 18.65
N HIS A 398 -17.52 -5.78 19.58
CA HIS A 398 -17.18 -5.70 21.00
C HIS A 398 -17.29 -7.07 21.69
N VAL A 399 -16.72 -7.18 22.88
CA VAL A 399 -16.82 -8.36 23.75
C VAL A 399 -17.47 -7.92 25.06
N ALA A 400 -18.42 -8.72 25.54
CA ALA A 400 -19.04 -8.54 26.86
C ALA A 400 -19.36 -9.92 27.46
N ASP A 401 -19.03 -10.12 28.74
CA ASP A 401 -19.26 -11.38 29.47
C ASP A 401 -18.77 -12.62 28.70
N GLY A 402 -17.56 -12.53 28.13
CA GLY A 402 -16.95 -13.59 27.32
C GLY A 402 -17.63 -13.87 25.97
N THR A 403 -18.64 -13.09 25.59
CA THR A 403 -19.38 -13.25 24.34
C THR A 403 -18.97 -12.19 23.33
N ILE A 404 -18.75 -12.60 22.08
CA ILE A 404 -18.41 -11.69 20.97
C ILE A 404 -19.70 -11.18 20.33
N PHE A 405 -19.76 -9.87 20.09
CA PHE A 405 -20.90 -9.23 19.43
C PHE A 405 -20.44 -8.51 18.16
N ILE A 406 -21.12 -8.80 17.05
CA ILE A 406 -20.94 -8.09 15.78
C ILE A 406 -22.25 -7.40 15.43
N ASN A 407 -22.22 -6.08 15.24
CA ASN A 407 -23.44 -5.28 15.01
C ASN A 407 -24.51 -5.45 16.10
N ASN A 408 -24.05 -5.58 17.35
CA ASN A 408 -24.86 -5.82 18.56
C ASN A 408 -25.56 -7.19 18.61
N GLU A 409 -25.25 -8.11 17.69
CA GLU A 409 -25.75 -9.48 17.71
C GLU A 409 -24.65 -10.44 18.18
N PRO A 410 -24.95 -11.42 19.06
CA PRO A 410 -23.99 -12.45 19.44
C PRO A 410 -23.47 -13.21 18.22
N ALA A 411 -22.15 -13.38 18.13
CA ALA A 411 -21.49 -14.03 17.00
C ALA A 411 -20.44 -15.03 17.47
N ASN A 412 -20.43 -16.22 16.88
CA ASN A 412 -19.40 -17.25 17.04
C ASN A 412 -18.68 -17.56 15.72
N SER A 413 -19.00 -16.82 14.65
CA SER A 413 -18.39 -16.98 13.33
C SER A 413 -18.47 -15.67 12.55
N TYR A 414 -17.67 -15.55 11.50
CA TYR A 414 -17.70 -14.42 10.59
C TYR A 414 -17.48 -14.86 9.15
N THR A 415 -18.24 -14.30 8.21
CA THR A 415 -18.10 -14.56 6.77
C THR A 415 -17.51 -13.34 6.09
N PHE A 416 -16.37 -13.51 5.42
CA PHE A 416 -15.65 -12.40 4.81
C PHE A 416 -16.36 -11.87 3.55
N GLU A 417 -16.42 -10.55 3.42
CA GLU A 417 -17.00 -9.85 2.27
C GLU A 417 -15.98 -9.57 1.15
N MET A 418 -14.69 -9.65 1.47
CA MET A 418 -13.58 -9.32 0.58
C MET A 418 -12.56 -10.47 0.47
N ASP A 419 -11.83 -10.45 -0.65
CA ASP A 419 -10.60 -11.23 -0.80
C ASP A 419 -9.43 -10.52 -0.10
N TYR A 420 -8.58 -11.27 0.58
CA TYR A 420 -7.41 -10.76 1.29
C TYR A 420 -6.10 -11.36 0.78
N TYR A 421 -5.02 -10.61 0.92
CA TYR A 421 -3.71 -10.97 0.41
C TYR A 421 -2.64 -10.79 1.48
N PHE A 422 -1.56 -11.56 1.38
CA PHE A 422 -0.38 -11.39 2.23
C PHE A 422 0.79 -10.89 1.38
N MET A 423 1.32 -9.74 1.75
CA MET A 423 2.32 -9.00 0.98
C MET A 423 3.64 -8.94 1.73
N LEU A 424 4.75 -9.32 1.12
CA LEU A 424 6.10 -9.28 1.71
C LEU A 424 7.09 -8.45 0.88
N GLY A 425 8.09 -7.87 1.54
CA GLY A 425 9.24 -7.33 0.86
C GLY A 425 10.27 -8.42 0.56
N ASP A 426 10.99 -8.26 -0.55
CA ASP A 426 12.09 -9.16 -0.93
C ASP A 426 13.29 -8.94 -0.01
N ASN A 427 13.45 -7.74 0.56
CA ASN A 427 14.40 -7.49 1.64
C ASN A 427 13.74 -7.75 3.00
N ARG A 428 13.72 -9.03 3.40
CA ARG A 428 12.88 -9.59 4.47
C ARG A 428 13.14 -8.98 5.84
N HIS A 429 14.37 -8.55 6.15
CA HIS A 429 14.67 -7.91 7.46
C HIS A 429 14.64 -6.38 7.41
N LYS A 430 14.39 -5.77 6.23
CA LYS A 430 14.29 -4.31 6.03
C LYS A 430 12.97 -3.90 5.36
N SER A 431 11.92 -4.68 5.62
CA SER A 431 10.61 -4.46 5.03
C SER A 431 9.55 -4.36 6.11
N ALA A 432 8.88 -3.21 6.16
CA ALA A 432 7.57 -3.12 6.78
C ALA A 432 6.58 -3.72 5.77
N ASP A 433 5.92 -4.81 6.16
CA ASP A 433 5.04 -5.62 5.32
C ASP A 433 3.97 -6.36 6.13
N SER A 434 3.23 -7.30 5.53
CA SER A 434 2.09 -7.99 6.15
C SER A 434 2.42 -8.73 7.45
N ARG A 435 3.69 -9.03 7.73
CA ARG A 435 4.09 -9.54 9.04
C ARG A 435 3.77 -8.55 10.17
N TYR A 436 3.70 -7.25 9.89
CA TYR A 436 3.50 -6.23 10.92
C TYR A 436 2.08 -5.66 10.96
N TRP A 437 1.39 -5.55 9.82
CA TRP A 437 0.02 -5.02 9.77
C TRP A 437 -1.06 -6.05 9.40
N GLY A 438 -0.66 -7.29 9.09
CA GLY A 438 -1.56 -8.34 8.69
C GLY A 438 -2.02 -8.21 7.24
N PHE A 439 -3.30 -8.48 7.02
CA PHE A 439 -3.87 -8.68 5.70
C PHE A 439 -3.98 -7.40 4.87
N VAL A 440 -3.88 -7.55 3.54
CA VAL A 440 -4.16 -6.50 2.56
C VAL A 440 -5.50 -6.82 1.88
N PRO A 441 -6.56 -6.03 2.10
CA PRO A 441 -7.87 -6.28 1.48
C PRO A 441 -7.87 -5.96 -0.02
N GLU A 442 -8.75 -6.61 -0.80
CA GLU A 442 -8.83 -6.42 -2.25
C GLU A 442 -9.10 -4.97 -2.67
N ASP A 443 -9.80 -4.18 -1.86
CA ASP A 443 -10.10 -2.78 -2.15
C ASP A 443 -8.88 -1.87 -2.00
N HIS A 444 -7.78 -2.34 -1.40
CA HIS A 444 -6.51 -1.63 -1.30
C HIS A 444 -5.62 -1.83 -2.52
N ILE A 445 -5.87 -2.85 -3.34
CA ILE A 445 -5.04 -3.17 -4.51
C ILE A 445 -5.16 -2.05 -5.56
N VAL A 446 -4.05 -1.41 -5.90
CA VAL A 446 -4.00 -0.30 -6.86
C VAL A 446 -3.71 -0.82 -8.26
N GLY A 447 -2.69 -1.65 -8.42
CA GLY A 447 -2.24 -2.13 -9.73
C GLY A 447 -0.88 -2.83 -9.69
N ARG A 448 -0.39 -3.21 -10.87
CA ARG A 448 0.87 -3.94 -11.08
C ARG A 448 1.94 -3.01 -11.67
N PRO A 449 3.14 -2.86 -11.08
CA PRO A 449 4.26 -2.26 -11.78
C PRO A 449 4.58 -3.05 -13.05
N ILE A 450 4.71 -2.37 -14.18
CA ILE A 450 5.00 -3.00 -15.48
C ILE A 450 6.35 -2.54 -16.07
N LEU A 451 6.82 -1.36 -15.69
CA LEU A 451 8.00 -0.74 -16.30
C LEU A 451 8.67 0.22 -15.32
N VAL A 452 9.99 0.13 -15.16
CA VAL A 452 10.81 1.19 -14.58
C VAL A 452 11.12 2.19 -15.70
N TRP A 453 10.56 3.39 -15.66
CA TRP A 453 10.78 4.39 -16.71
C TRP A 453 11.88 5.38 -16.37
N LEU A 454 12.28 5.49 -15.10
CA LEU A 454 13.40 6.31 -14.65
C LEU A 454 13.96 5.69 -13.36
N SER A 455 15.26 5.76 -13.14
CA SER A 455 15.87 5.35 -11.88
C SER A 455 16.97 6.32 -11.48
N LEU A 456 16.82 6.88 -10.29
CA LEU A 456 17.71 7.89 -9.74
C LEU A 456 18.32 7.41 -8.43
N ASN A 457 19.64 7.28 -8.39
CA ASN A 457 20.37 7.05 -7.16
C ASN A 457 20.35 8.34 -6.32
N LYS A 458 19.64 8.31 -5.19
CA LYS A 458 19.49 9.48 -4.30
C LYS A 458 20.81 9.92 -3.64
N ASP A 459 21.81 9.05 -3.60
CA ASP A 459 23.09 9.30 -2.93
C ASP A 459 24.14 9.91 -3.87
N LYS A 460 23.79 10.13 -5.15
CA LYS A 460 24.68 10.72 -6.16
C LYS A 460 24.10 12.04 -6.68
N GLY A 461 24.98 12.92 -7.15
CA GLY A 461 24.60 14.16 -7.83
C GLY A 461 24.25 13.92 -9.30
N PHE A 462 23.50 14.85 -9.91
CA PHE A 462 23.31 14.84 -11.36
C PHE A 462 24.63 15.17 -12.07
N PRO A 463 24.99 14.48 -13.18
CA PRO A 463 24.22 13.46 -13.89
C PRO A 463 24.51 12.00 -13.46
N SER A 464 25.45 11.77 -12.55
CA SER A 464 25.89 10.41 -12.17
C SER A 464 24.86 9.62 -11.35
N ASN A 465 23.78 10.28 -10.92
CA ASN A 465 22.66 9.64 -10.25
C ASN A 465 21.74 8.84 -11.19
N ILE A 466 21.78 9.07 -12.50
CA ILE A 466 20.91 8.35 -13.44
C ILE A 466 21.42 6.92 -13.65
N ARG A 467 20.61 5.92 -13.29
CA ARG A 467 20.90 4.50 -13.55
C ARG A 467 20.39 4.09 -14.93
N TRP A 468 21.17 4.39 -15.97
CA TRP A 468 20.79 4.16 -17.38
C TRP A 468 20.44 2.70 -17.70
N ASN A 469 21.10 1.74 -17.05
CA ASN A 469 20.83 0.30 -17.20
C ASN A 469 19.45 -0.15 -16.68
N ARG A 470 18.74 0.71 -15.95
CA ARG A 470 17.38 0.44 -15.44
C ARG A 470 16.28 1.10 -16.26
N PHE A 471 16.62 1.95 -17.21
CA PHE A 471 15.65 2.66 -18.02
C PHE A 471 14.85 1.68 -18.88
N PHE A 472 13.52 1.77 -18.83
CA PHE A 472 12.59 0.85 -19.48
C PHE A 472 12.77 -0.63 -19.11
N LYS A 473 13.30 -0.93 -17.92
CA LYS A 473 13.33 -2.31 -17.41
C LYS A 473 11.89 -2.77 -17.16
N VAL A 474 11.46 -3.81 -17.86
CA VAL A 474 10.16 -4.45 -17.63
C VAL A 474 10.18 -5.12 -16.26
N VAL A 475 9.11 -4.91 -15.49
CA VAL A 475 8.92 -5.61 -14.22
C VAL A 475 8.24 -6.93 -14.53
N LYS A 476 8.94 -8.04 -14.31
CA LYS A 476 8.37 -9.38 -14.41
C LYS A 476 7.89 -9.82 -13.03
N GLY A 477 6.81 -10.62 -13.00
CA GLY A 477 6.64 -11.58 -11.89
C GLY A 477 7.56 -12.75 -12.21
N ASP A 478 8.20 -13.30 -11.20
CA ASP A 478 9.13 -14.42 -11.37
C ASP A 478 8.37 -15.71 -11.74
#